data_AF-A0A3D6CD45-F1
#
_entry.id   AF-A0A3D6CD45-F1
#
_cell.length_a   1.000
_cell.length_b   1.000
_cell.length_c   1.000
_cell.angle_alpha   90.00
_cell.angle_beta   90.00
_cell.angle_gamma   90.00
#
_symmetry.space_group_name_H-M   'P 1'
#
loop_
_entity.id
_entity.type
_entity.pdbx_description
1 polymer ?
#
loop_
_entity_poly.entity_id
_entity_poly.type
_entity_poly.pdbx_seq_one_letter_code
_entity_poly.pdbx_strand_id
1 'polypeptide(L)'
;KKNRDYYFPVFVHLAAGCSIGHYIYNNQNKGEFLLPEFKHLDYLWLIKGDEDDQIDLREVQQIQQSARLFPFVQLVNELTNEKIKNKTHLVF
;
A
#
# COMPACT_ATOMS: atom_id res chain seq x y z
N LYS A 1 4.36 -23.28 -17.85
CA LYS A 1 4.25 -22.66 -16.51
C LYS A 1 2.97 -23.19 -15.86
N LYS A 2 3.03 -23.84 -14.69
CA LYS A 2 1.84 -24.33 -13.97
C LYS A 2 1.04 -23.10 -13.51
N ASN A 3 -0.25 -23.00 -13.88
CA ASN A 3 -1.17 -22.00 -13.35
C ASN A 3 -1.23 -22.14 -11.83
N ARG A 4 -0.50 -21.29 -11.12
CA ARG A 4 -0.60 -21.16 -9.68
C ARG A 4 -1.23 -19.80 -9.43
N ASP A 5 -2.35 -19.83 -8.73
CA ASP A 5 -2.99 -18.62 -8.27
C ASP A 5 -2.28 -18.12 -7.01
N TYR A 6 -1.99 -16.83 -6.97
CA TYR A 6 -1.37 -16.15 -5.85
C TYR A 6 -2.36 -15.16 -5.27
N TYR A 7 -2.48 -15.16 -3.94
CA TYR A 7 -3.43 -14.33 -3.21
C TYR A 7 -2.69 -13.46 -2.20
N PHE A 8 -2.81 -12.14 -2.32
CA PHE A 8 -2.12 -11.21 -1.43
C PHE A 8 -3.14 -10.66 -0.42
N PRO A 9 -2.96 -10.89 0.89
CA PRO A 9 -3.82 -10.30 1.90
C PRO A 9 -3.84 -8.78 1.82
N VAL A 10 -5.03 -8.20 1.94
CA VAL A 10 -5.23 -6.75 2.04
C VAL A 10 -6.08 -6.44 3.27
N PHE A 11 -5.61 -5.49 4.08
CA PHE A 11 -6.38 -4.90 5.18
C PHE A 11 -6.98 -3.60 4.70
N VAL A 12 -8.28 -3.41 4.90
CA VAL A 12 -9.01 -2.26 4.37
C VAL A 12 -9.66 -1.49 5.52
N HIS A 13 -9.50 -0.18 5.49
CA HIS A 13 -10.23 0.75 6.35
C HIS A 13 -10.85 1.85 5.49
N LEU A 14 -12.18 1.97 5.59
CA LEU A 14 -12.96 3.01 4.92
C LEU A 14 -13.51 3.94 6.01
N ALA A 15 -13.06 5.18 6.01
CA ALA A 15 -13.50 6.16 7.01
C ALA A 15 -14.96 6.56 6.73
N ALA A 16 -15.83 6.46 7.73
CA ALA A 16 -17.24 6.81 7.56
C ALA A 16 -17.39 8.31 7.26
N GLY A 17 -18.04 8.65 6.14
CA GLY A 17 -18.24 10.04 5.71
C GLY A 17 -17.07 10.68 4.97
N CYS A 18 -15.99 9.93 4.73
CA CYS A 18 -14.91 10.30 3.81
C CYS A 18 -14.87 9.31 2.64
N SER A 19 -14.52 9.79 1.46
CA SER A 19 -14.22 8.98 0.27
C SER A 19 -12.76 8.46 0.27
N ILE A 20 -12.00 8.78 1.32
CA ILE A 20 -10.65 8.25 1.56
C ILE A 20 -10.71 6.84 2.16
N GLY A 21 -10.08 5.89 1.47
CA GLY A 21 -9.84 4.53 1.92
C GLY A 21 -8.35 4.23 2.09
N HIS A 22 -8.03 3.46 3.13
CA HIS A 22 -6.69 2.97 3.42
C HIS A 22 -6.62 1.47 3.16
N TYR A 23 -5.61 1.05 2.39
CA TYR A 23 -5.39 -0.33 1.99
C TYR A 23 -3.96 -0.73 2.33
N ILE A 24 -3.78 -1.73 3.18
CA ILE A 24 -2.46 -2.27 3.51
C ILE A 24 -2.34 -3.66 2.88
N TYR A 25 -1.50 -3.77 1.86
CA TYR A 25 -1.21 -5.01 1.17
C TYR A 25 0.00 -5.68 1.81
N ASN A 26 -0.08 -7.00 2.00
CA ASN A 26 1.13 -7.81 2.13
C ASN A 26 1.71 -8.03 0.73
N ASN A 27 2.93 -7.54 0.50
CA ASN A 27 3.55 -7.54 -0.82
C ASN A 27 4.11 -8.92 -1.21
N GLN A 28 4.04 -9.94 -0.36
CA GLN A 28 4.64 -11.25 -0.61
C GLN A 28 3.64 -12.41 -0.40
N ASN A 29 3.67 -13.38 -1.31
CA ASN A 29 3.02 -14.68 -1.12
C ASN A 29 3.84 -15.79 -1.77
N LYS A 30 4.29 -16.79 -0.99
CA LYS A 30 4.99 -18.00 -1.47
C LYS A 30 6.15 -17.72 -2.44
N GLY A 31 6.88 -16.63 -2.22
CA GLY A 31 8.04 -16.23 -3.04
C GLY A 31 7.72 -15.34 -4.24
N GLU A 32 6.44 -15.10 -4.55
CA GLU A 32 6.01 -14.08 -5.49
C GLU A 32 5.69 -12.76 -4.78
N PHE A 33 5.72 -11.66 -5.53
CA PHE A 33 5.46 -10.32 -5.02
C PHE A 33 4.29 -9.65 -5.75
N LEU A 34 3.48 -8.90 -5.01
CA LEU A 34 2.37 -8.12 -5.58
C LEU A 34 2.93 -7.07 -6.54
N LEU A 35 3.93 -6.31 -6.09
CA LEU A 35 4.70 -5.38 -6.90
C LEU A 35 6.17 -5.85 -6.98
N PRO A 36 6.56 -6.57 -8.05
CA PRO A 36 7.91 -7.07 -8.23
C PRO A 36 8.99 -5.99 -8.21
N GLU A 37 8.67 -4.77 -8.66
CA GLU A 37 9.56 -3.60 -8.60
C GLU A 37 9.90 -3.17 -7.16
N PHE A 38 9.06 -3.54 -6.19
CA PHE A 38 9.22 -3.21 -4.78
C PHE A 38 9.38 -4.47 -3.90
N LYS A 39 9.97 -5.54 -4.44
CA LYS A 39 10.21 -6.81 -3.71
C LYS A 39 10.96 -6.70 -2.37
N HIS A 40 11.57 -5.55 -2.09
CA HIS A 40 12.28 -5.26 -0.83
C HIS A 40 11.36 -4.63 0.24
N LEU A 41 10.10 -4.36 -0.09
CA LEU A 41 9.09 -3.86 0.84
C LEU A 41 8.15 -5.01 1.20
N ASP A 42 7.95 -5.24 2.49
CA ASP A 42 7.08 -6.30 3.00
C ASP A 42 5.59 -5.90 2.91
N TYR A 43 5.30 -4.62 3.17
CA TYR A 43 3.95 -4.07 3.16
C TYR A 43 3.87 -2.81 2.29
N LEU A 44 2.71 -2.63 1.66
CA LEU A 44 2.39 -1.44 0.87
C LEU A 44 1.14 -0.80 1.44
N TRP A 45 1.24 0.45 1.86
CA TRP A 45 0.10 1.24 2.29
C TRP A 45 -0.34 2.16 1.16
N LEU A 46 -1.50 1.87 0.59
CA LEU A 46 -2.17 2.71 -0.39
C LEU A 46 -3.25 3.55 0.30
N ILE A 47 -3.21 4.86 0.07
CA ILE A 47 -4.27 5.79 0.45
C ILE A 47 -4.92 6.22 -0.87
N LYS A 48 -6.24 6.05 -0.97
CA LYS A 48 -7.02 6.32 -2.17
C LYS A 48 -8.22 7.19 -1.78
N GLY A 49 -8.42 8.32 -2.45
CA GLY A 49 -9.64 9.13 -2.39
C GLY A 49 -10.31 9.24 -3.76
N ASP A 50 -11.46 9.90 -3.82
CA ASP A 50 -12.11 10.26 -5.08
C ASP A 50 -11.39 11.44 -5.76
N GLU A 51 -11.73 11.76 -7.02
CA GLU A 51 -11.04 12.82 -7.81
C GLU A 51 -11.05 14.19 -7.13
N ASP A 52 -12.08 14.47 -6.33
CA ASP A 52 -12.24 15.73 -5.59
C ASP A 52 -11.60 15.70 -4.20
N ASP A 53 -11.15 14.53 -3.73
CA ASP A 53 -10.48 14.41 -2.44
C ASP A 53 -9.00 14.73 -2.56
N GLN A 54 -8.61 15.83 -1.92
CA GLN A 54 -7.19 16.10 -1.70
C GLN A 54 -6.71 15.28 -0.50
N ILE A 55 -5.83 14.31 -0.76
CA ILE A 55 -5.10 13.60 0.29
C ILE A 55 -4.24 14.63 1.03
N ASP A 56 -4.48 14.81 2.33
CA ASP A 56 -3.72 15.76 3.15
C ASP A 56 -2.29 15.23 3.34
N LEU A 57 -1.31 15.97 2.85
CA LEU A 57 0.11 15.65 3.03
C LEU A 57 0.51 15.54 4.51
N ARG A 58 -0.17 16.24 5.41
CA ARG A 58 0.07 16.14 6.86
C ARG A 58 -0.34 14.78 7.40
N GLU A 59 -1.43 14.22 6.90
CA GLU A 59 -1.88 12.87 7.26
C GLU A 59 -0.84 11.83 6.83
N VAL A 60 -0.34 11.93 5.59
CA VAL A 60 0.73 11.05 5.08
C VAL A 60 1.96 11.12 5.98
N GLN A 61 2.40 12.33 6.36
CA GLN A 61 3.54 12.51 7.26
C GLN A 61 3.30 11.90 8.65
N GLN A 62 2.10 12.07 9.21
CA GLN A 62 1.73 11.48 10.50
C GLN A 62 1.73 9.96 10.46
N ILE A 63 1.19 9.37 9.39
CA ILE A 63 1.21 7.92 9.17
C ILE A 63 2.66 7.43 9.09
N GLN A 64 3.53 8.11 8.35
CA GLN A 64 4.94 7.74 8.25
C GLN A 64 5.65 7.79 9.60
N GLN A 65 5.44 8.85 10.38
CA GLN A 65 6.03 8.98 11.71
C GLN A 65 5.52 7.89 12.66
N SER A 66 4.21 7.63 12.65
CA SER A 66 3.58 6.61 13.48
C SER A 66 4.07 5.20 13.12
N ALA A 67 4.21 4.91 11.82
CA ALA A 67 4.73 3.63 11.36
C ALA A 67 6.17 3.38 11.82
N ARG A 68 7.00 4.42 11.91
CA ARG A 68 8.38 4.31 12.43
C ARG A 68 8.46 4.00 13.93
N LEU A 69 7.37 4.19 14.68
CA LEU A 69 7.33 3.87 16.11
C LEU A 69 7.24 2.35 16.36
N PHE A 70 6.85 1.56 15.36
CA PHE A 70 6.79 0.11 15.49
C PHE A 70 8.22 -0.48 15.52
N PRO A 71 8.60 -1.24 16.56
CA PRO A 71 9.97 -1.75 16.70
C PRO A 71 10.45 -2.64 15.54
N PHE A 72 9.53 -3.26 14.80
CA PHE A 72 9.82 -4.13 13.66
C PHE A 72 9.89 -3.39 12.33
N VAL A 73 9.54 -2.09 12.28
CA VAL A 73 9.60 -1.30 11.05
C VAL A 73 11.01 -0.75 10.88
N GLN A 74 11.71 -1.25 9.86
CA GLN A 74 13.07 -0.83 9.53
C GLN A 74 13.10 0.38 8.59
N LEU A 75 12.11 0.49 7.71
CA LEU A 75 12.06 1.52 6.67
C LEU A 75 10.61 1.91 6.41
N VAL A 76 10.39 3.22 6.28
CA VAL A 76 9.17 3.80 5.71
C VAL A 76 9.58 4.72 4.57
N ASN A 77 8.99 4.52 3.40
CA ASN A 77 9.27 5.32 2.21
C ASN A 77 7.98 5.66 1.47
N GLU A 78 7.88 6.88 0.97
CA GLU A 78 6.75 7.32 0.16
C GLU A 78 6.94 6.90 -1.30
N LEU A 79 5.92 6.24 -1.85
CA LEU A 79 5.89 5.84 -3.25
C LEU A 79 4.91 6.74 -3.99
N THR A 80 5.43 7.60 -4.87
CA THR A 80 4.57 8.39 -5.77
C THR A 80 4.01 7.50 -6.87
N ASN A 81 2.81 7.83 -7.36
CA ASN A 81 2.13 7.07 -8.42
C ASN A 81 2.97 6.89 -9.69
N GLU A 82 3.92 7.78 -9.97
CA GLU A 82 4.83 7.67 -11.12
C GLU A 82 5.83 6.51 -11.02
N LYS A 83 6.12 6.05 -9.79
CA LYS A 83 7.08 4.97 -9.53
C LYS A 83 6.45 3.59 -9.63
N ILE A 84 5.13 3.49 -9.64
CA ILE A 84 4.39 2.22 -9.67
C ILE A 84 4.15 1.83 -11.14
N LYS A 85 4.81 0.77 -11.60
CA LYS A 85 4.66 0.27 -12.98
C LYS A 85 3.49 -0.70 -13.08
N ASN A 86 3.34 -1.60 -12.10
CA ASN A 86 2.30 -2.62 -12.08
C ASN A 86 1.07 -2.19 -11.28
N LYS A 87 0.56 -0.99 -11.57
CA LYS A 87 -0.60 -0.41 -10.90
C LYS A 87 -1.80 -1.36 -10.87
N THR A 88 -2.04 -2.09 -11.97
CA THR A 88 -3.20 -3.00 -12.16
C THR A 88 -3.29 -4.14 -11.15
N HIS A 89 -2.24 -4.40 -10.38
CA HIS A 89 -2.25 -5.39 -9.30
C HIS A 89 -2.87 -4.85 -8.00
N LEU A 90 -2.98 -3.53 -7.88
CA LEU A 90 -3.68 -2.89 -6.78
C LEU A 90 -5.18 -2.94 -7.07
N VAL A 91 -5.99 -3.04 -6.00
CA VAL A 91 -7.44 -3.00 -6.12
C VAL A 91 -7.81 -1.59 -6.59
N PHE A 92 -8.29 -1.48 -7.82
CA PHE A 92 -8.79 -0.25 -8.43
C PHE A 92 -10.29 -0.14 -8.32
#